data_AF-A0A9P0PA89-F1
#
_entry.id   AF-A0A9P0PA89-F1
#
_cell.length_a   1.000
_cell.length_b   1.000
_cell.length_c   1.000
_cell.angle_alpha   90.00
_cell.angle_beta   90.00
_cell.angle_gamma   90.00
#
_symmetry.space_group_name_H-M   'P 1'
#
loop_
_entity.id
_entity.type
_entity.pdbx_description
1 polymer ?
#
loop_
_entity_poly.entity_id
_entity_poly.type
_entity_poly.pdbx_seq_one_letter_code
_entity_poly.pdbx_strand_id
1 'polypeptide(L)'
;MPSKKESKKGKDKSKSQSQIEITKTDEPETKAEEVKPPDYRTITITLEYYQNVAGLFPVSDISTKCTFREDIGESEAIPITDEEKIPINYSASLLVDANNMKELDHLISSPAVLTVTQVQGNFDPMLYEQLVVNQEVLQSPTRSYDSIVSIYEAITGQTVDISAAKRSKGSRKKAEGMKDKAEICLLNMMVQEQKWLEGWVTLHIFYQMTENPSGMDMSLEMAQKYQDEAAPESDYISKIQDLLWSEDFCPKTKFFTAACIYLKLRLYNWVEYALGYETQHHYAIVNYLLAANCYYKKLYPHALEHIQETESYYGIDCNVGSLHGHCLMALERFVEAKDQYHHVLEAYNRPKNIHLVNLNCALAEEKLGYDQEARKFVLLSCKYNPSPSTWLKAGQLYFKQNDLLSAEECFSEANLRDNRNADIWAYLCLVNLRLDRENEAMLCYNQVLRCNLEDKKLLDLLDEEIKSVLQCD
;
A
#
# COMPACT_ATOMS: atom_id res chain seq x y z
N MET A 1 74.77 68.78 35.20
CA MET A 1 75.01 67.94 36.40
C MET A 1 73.79 67.08 36.66
N PRO A 2 73.98 65.86 37.17
CA PRO A 2 73.52 64.67 36.46
C PRO A 2 72.41 63.89 37.16
N SER A 3 71.93 62.85 36.44
CA SER A 3 71.58 61.52 36.96
C SER A 3 70.25 61.34 37.72
N LYS A 4 69.50 60.24 37.58
CA LYS A 4 69.65 59.00 36.81
C LYS A 4 68.30 58.24 36.89
N LYS A 5 67.95 57.59 35.76
CA LYS A 5 67.46 56.20 35.61
C LYS A 5 66.09 55.81 36.20
N GLU A 6 65.10 55.52 35.35
CA GLU A 6 64.85 54.28 34.57
C GLU A 6 63.91 53.34 35.36
N SER A 7 62.84 52.77 34.80
CA SER A 7 62.80 52.06 33.52
C SER A 7 61.38 51.67 33.09
N LYS A 8 61.19 51.72 31.75
CA LYS A 8 60.58 50.71 30.83
C LYS A 8 59.09 50.38 30.99
N LYS A 9 58.30 50.20 29.92
CA LYS A 9 58.51 49.89 28.49
C LYS A 9 57.19 50.25 27.76
N GLY A 10 57.19 50.97 26.64
CA GLY A 10 57.20 50.39 25.27
C GLY A 10 55.83 50.62 24.59
N LYS A 11 55.67 51.74 23.87
CA LYS A 11 55.57 51.88 22.39
C LYS A 11 54.29 51.24 21.78
N ASP A 12 53.35 52.08 21.35
CA ASP A 12 53.21 52.63 19.96
C ASP A 12 52.67 51.55 19.01
N LYS A 13 51.68 51.73 18.11
CA LYS A 13 51.12 52.89 17.40
C LYS A 13 49.90 52.35 16.63
N SER A 14 48.70 52.88 16.81
CA SER A 14 48.09 54.03 16.10
C SER A 14 47.59 53.73 14.68
N LYS A 15 46.32 54.06 14.41
CA LYS A 15 45.88 55.08 13.41
C LYS A 15 44.35 54.99 13.24
N SER A 16 43.55 55.85 13.88
CA SER A 16 43.14 57.22 13.47
C SER A 16 42.46 57.22 12.09
N GLN A 17 41.13 57.13 11.98
CA GLN A 17 40.10 58.18 12.19
C GLN A 17 40.33 59.50 11.44
N SER A 18 39.44 59.75 10.48
CA SER A 18 38.83 61.05 10.14
C SER A 18 37.59 60.74 9.29
N GLN A 19 36.39 60.73 9.90
CA GLN A 19 35.27 61.67 9.69
C GLN A 19 34.73 61.69 8.25
N ILE A 20 33.42 61.54 8.04
CA ILE A 20 32.51 62.69 7.90
C ILE A 20 31.03 62.28 8.11
N GLU A 21 30.37 63.11 8.92
CA GLU A 21 28.96 63.56 8.95
C GLU A 21 27.76 62.63 9.10
N ILE A 22 26.75 63.22 9.75
CA ILE A 22 25.70 62.64 10.58
C ILE A 22 24.34 62.85 9.89
N THR A 23 23.52 61.80 9.84
CA THR A 23 22.06 61.91 9.94
C THR A 23 21.54 60.81 10.86
N LYS A 24 20.82 61.22 11.91
CA LYS A 24 20.15 60.36 12.89
C LYS A 24 18.98 59.62 12.23
N THR A 25 18.83 58.35 12.55
CA THR A 25 17.52 57.69 12.68
C THR A 25 17.60 56.71 13.85
N ASP A 26 16.59 56.79 14.70
CA ASP A 26 16.50 56.27 16.05
C ASP A 26 16.84 54.79 16.20
N GLU A 27 17.50 54.45 17.32
CA GLU A 27 17.53 53.10 17.86
C GLU A 27 16.09 52.67 18.18
N PRO A 28 15.60 51.52 17.68
CA PRO A 28 14.52 50.83 18.35
C PRO A 28 15.14 50.01 19.49
N GLU A 29 14.81 50.43 20.71
CA GLU A 29 14.95 49.70 21.95
C GLU A 29 14.71 48.20 21.75
N THR A 30 15.70 47.38 22.09
CA THR A 30 15.55 45.95 22.31
C THR A 30 14.55 45.75 23.44
N LYS A 31 13.28 45.47 23.11
CA LYS A 31 12.32 44.94 24.06
C LYS A 31 12.85 43.58 24.55
N ALA A 32 13.32 43.55 25.79
CA ALA A 32 13.47 42.30 26.52
C ALA A 32 12.08 41.66 26.61
N GLU A 33 11.90 40.49 25.98
CA GLU A 33 10.69 39.69 26.15
C GLU A 33 10.58 39.31 27.63
N GLU A 34 9.51 39.75 28.28
CA GLU A 34 9.11 39.26 29.61
C GLU A 34 8.87 37.75 29.49
N VAL A 35 9.80 36.94 30.01
CA VAL A 35 9.64 35.48 30.09
C VAL A 35 8.51 35.20 31.09
N LYS A 36 7.33 34.89 30.57
CA LYS A 36 6.21 34.39 31.38
C LYS A 36 6.64 33.10 32.10
N PRO A 37 6.22 32.86 33.35
CA PRO A 37 6.54 31.62 34.05
C PRO A 37 6.03 30.41 33.25
N PRO A 38 6.73 29.26 33.26
CA PRO A 38 6.34 28.09 32.47
C PRO A 38 4.96 27.58 32.90
N ASP A 39 4.05 27.41 31.94
CA ASP A 39 2.69 26.88 32.13
C ASP A 39 2.64 25.46 31.55
N TYR A 40 3.10 24.49 32.35
CA TYR A 40 3.11 23.09 31.92
C TYR A 40 1.70 22.51 31.86
N ARG A 41 1.32 22.04 30.68
CA ARG A 41 0.07 21.31 30.44
C ARG A 41 0.36 19.91 29.96
N THR A 42 -0.43 18.97 30.47
CA THR A 42 -0.30 17.55 30.11
C THR A 42 -1.29 17.22 29.00
N ILE A 43 -0.77 16.67 27.90
CA ILE A 43 -1.56 16.08 26.82
C ILE A 43 -1.52 14.57 26.98
N THR A 44 -2.68 13.95 27.15
CA THR A 44 -2.79 12.49 27.28
C THR A 44 -3.36 11.90 26.00
N ILE A 45 -2.63 10.94 25.43
CA ILE A 45 -3.02 10.14 24.27
C ILE A 45 -3.49 8.79 24.80
N THR A 46 -4.75 8.45 24.56
CA THR A 46 -5.34 7.16 24.96
C THR A 46 -5.70 6.35 23.72
N LEU A 47 -5.26 5.09 23.68
CA LEU A 47 -5.73 4.12 22.70
C LEU A 47 -6.75 3.22 23.39
N GLU A 48 -7.90 2.99 22.76
CA GLU A 48 -9.01 2.24 23.38
C GLU A 48 -9.08 0.80 22.90
N TYR A 49 -8.89 0.56 21.59
CA TYR A 49 -8.89 -0.77 21.00
C TYR A 49 -8.14 -0.80 19.67
N TYR A 50 -7.67 -1.98 19.29
CA TYR A 50 -7.32 -2.31 17.91
C TYR A 50 -8.54 -2.85 17.16
N GLN A 51 -8.70 -2.56 15.87
CA GLN A 51 -9.82 -3.05 15.07
C GLN A 51 -9.34 -3.80 13.83
N ASN A 52 -9.93 -4.96 13.56
CA ASN A 52 -9.67 -5.78 12.36
C ASN A 52 -8.18 -6.13 12.14
N VAL A 53 -7.46 -6.48 13.22
CA VAL A 53 -6.04 -6.84 13.14
C VAL A 53 -5.89 -8.30 12.74
N ALA A 54 -5.16 -8.57 11.66
CA ALA A 54 -4.86 -9.93 11.21
C ALA A 54 -3.55 -10.47 11.81
N GLY A 55 -3.58 -11.74 12.23
CA GLY A 55 -2.39 -12.49 12.66
C GLY A 55 -1.40 -12.71 11.50
N LEU A 56 -0.15 -12.24 11.64
CA LEU A 56 0.96 -12.59 10.72
C LEU A 56 1.59 -13.96 11.05
N PHE A 57 1.45 -14.41 12.30
CA PHE A 57 1.93 -15.71 12.80
C PHE A 57 0.78 -16.51 13.42
N PRO A 58 0.88 -17.86 13.51
CA PRO A 58 -0.15 -18.70 14.14
C PRO A 58 -0.49 -18.32 15.58
N VAL A 59 0.48 -17.81 16.33
CA VAL A 59 0.32 -17.13 17.62
C VAL A 59 1.04 -15.80 17.51
N SER A 60 0.32 -14.70 17.65
CA SER A 60 0.86 -13.34 17.47
C SER A 60 0.46 -12.45 18.63
N ASP A 61 1.42 -11.71 19.17
CA ASP A 61 1.16 -10.64 20.13
C ASP A 61 1.34 -9.29 19.44
N ILE A 62 0.49 -8.32 19.78
CA ILE A 62 0.50 -6.95 19.26
C ILE A 62 0.87 -5.95 20.37
N SER A 63 1.79 -5.03 20.08
CA SER A 63 2.13 -3.90 20.94
C SER A 63 2.14 -2.60 20.13
N THR A 64 1.90 -1.47 20.80
CA THR A 64 2.00 -0.13 20.20
C THR A 64 2.99 0.71 20.97
N LYS A 65 3.91 1.34 20.23
CA LYS A 65 4.85 2.33 20.73
C LYS A 65 4.45 3.72 20.24
N CYS A 66 4.33 4.68 21.15
CA CYS A 66 4.07 6.08 20.81
C CYS A 66 5.35 6.90 20.91
N THR A 67 5.67 7.59 19.83
CA THR A 67 6.85 8.46 19.74
C THR A 67 6.43 9.85 19.30
N PHE A 68 6.91 10.87 19.99
CA PHE A 68 6.81 12.26 19.55
C PHE A 68 8.09 12.96 19.97
N ARG A 69 9.01 13.08 19.01
CA ARG A 69 10.42 13.48 19.17
C ARG A 69 11.27 12.56 20.05
N GLU A 70 10.71 12.06 21.14
CA GLU A 70 11.24 11.04 22.05
C GLU A 70 10.18 9.95 22.28
N ASP A 71 10.59 8.84 22.87
CA ASP A 71 9.69 7.74 23.22
C ASP A 71 8.83 8.14 24.42
N ILE A 72 7.51 8.20 24.22
CA ILE A 72 6.57 8.65 25.27
C ILE A 72 5.95 7.47 26.02
N GLY A 73 5.92 6.29 25.39
CA GLY A 73 5.55 5.06 26.07
C GLY A 73 5.33 3.91 25.09
N GLU A 74 5.21 2.70 25.63
CA GLU A 74 4.92 1.48 24.88
C GLU A 74 3.86 0.66 25.62
N SER A 75 2.93 0.05 24.88
CA SER A 75 1.91 -0.81 25.45
C SER A 75 2.49 -2.19 25.77
N GLU A 76 1.88 -2.88 26.72
CA GLU A 76 2.11 -4.31 26.87
C GLU A 76 1.70 -5.05 25.59
N ALA A 77 2.34 -6.19 25.35
CA ALA A 77 2.02 -7.06 24.23
C ALA A 77 0.75 -7.85 24.55
N ILE A 78 -0.28 -7.71 23.72
CA ILE A 78 -1.59 -8.34 23.89
C ILE A 78 -1.74 -9.43 22.81
N PRO A 79 -2.24 -10.64 23.13
CA PRO A 79 -2.47 -11.66 22.11
C PRO A 79 -3.53 -11.20 21.11
N ILE A 80 -3.29 -11.47 19.82
CA ILE A 80 -4.29 -11.24 18.77
C ILE A 80 -5.31 -12.38 18.84
N THR A 81 -6.56 -12.02 19.12
CA THR A 81 -7.72 -12.92 19.14
C THR A 81 -8.57 -12.71 17.88
N ASP A 82 -9.53 -13.61 17.64
CA ASP A 82 -10.47 -13.51 16.51
C ASP A 82 -11.57 -12.43 16.72
N GLU A 83 -11.47 -11.61 17.76
CA GLU A 83 -12.43 -10.56 18.06
C GLU A 83 -12.26 -9.34 17.14
N GLU A 84 -13.37 -8.72 16.71
CA GLU A 84 -13.35 -7.55 15.82
C GLU A 84 -12.62 -6.35 16.45
N LYS A 85 -12.68 -6.24 17.79
CA LYS A 85 -12.07 -5.18 18.58
C LYS A 85 -11.28 -5.77 19.75
N ILE A 86 -9.97 -5.57 19.75
CA ILE A 86 -9.09 -6.01 20.84
C ILE A 86 -8.84 -4.82 21.76
N PRO A 87 -9.36 -4.80 23.00
CA PRO A 87 -9.19 -3.66 23.90
C PRO A 87 -7.71 -3.47 24.27
N ILE A 88 -7.25 -2.23 24.31
CA ILE A 88 -5.90 -1.86 24.75
C ILE A 88 -6.01 -0.89 25.92
N ASN A 89 -5.28 -1.16 27.00
CA ASN A 89 -5.22 -0.25 28.16
C ASN A 89 -3.96 0.61 28.07
N TYR A 90 -3.86 1.43 27.02
CA TYR A 90 -2.68 2.25 26.79
C TYR A 90 -3.01 3.74 26.88
N SER A 91 -2.25 4.43 27.72
CA SER A 91 -2.25 5.89 27.80
C SER A 91 -0.83 6.41 27.89
N ALA A 92 -0.50 7.39 27.06
CA ALA A 92 0.78 8.10 27.06
C ALA A 92 0.54 9.57 27.35
N SER A 93 1.41 10.20 28.14
CA SER A 93 1.26 11.61 28.50
C SER A 93 2.50 12.41 28.14
N LEU A 94 2.30 13.53 27.46
CA LEU A 94 3.33 14.50 27.12
C LEU A 94 3.12 15.77 27.96
N LEU A 95 4.19 16.29 28.53
CA LEU A 95 4.20 17.61 29.17
C LEU A 95 4.66 18.65 28.16
N VAL A 96 3.89 19.73 28.01
CA VAL A 96 4.20 20.85 27.11
C VAL A 96 4.09 22.16 27.86
N ASP A 97 5.08 23.03 27.73
CA ASP A 97 4.98 24.39 28.24
C ASP A 97 4.19 25.27 27.27
N ALA A 98 2.98 25.66 27.67
CA ALA A 98 2.08 26.51 26.89
C ALA A 98 2.59 27.94 26.69
N ASN A 99 3.65 28.35 27.40
CA ASN A 99 4.32 29.64 27.20
C ASN A 99 5.57 29.52 26.32
N ASN A 100 6.03 28.31 26.00
CA ASN A 100 7.16 28.08 25.10
C ASN A 100 6.67 27.91 23.65
N MET A 101 6.76 29.00 22.87
CA MET A 101 6.34 29.02 21.46
C MET A 101 7.01 27.94 20.60
N LYS A 102 8.26 27.55 20.90
CA LYS A 102 8.94 26.49 20.14
C LYS A 102 8.29 25.13 20.37
N GLU A 103 7.92 24.81 21.62
CA GLU A 103 7.25 23.54 21.92
C GLU A 103 5.84 23.48 21.33
N LEU A 104 5.12 24.60 21.35
CA LEU A 104 3.81 24.74 20.70
C LEU A 104 3.90 24.58 19.17
N ASP A 105 4.90 25.19 18.53
CA ASP A 105 5.14 25.02 17.09
C ASP A 105 5.48 23.56 16.74
N HIS A 106 6.16 22.85 17.63
CA HIS A 106 6.46 21.43 17.45
C HIS A 106 5.22 20.53 17.54
N LEU A 107 4.21 20.87 18.36
CA LEU A 107 2.93 20.16 18.36
C LEU A 107 2.19 20.26 17.02
N ILE A 108 2.39 21.35 16.27
CA ILE A 108 1.75 21.59 14.98
C ILE A 108 2.59 21.00 13.83
N SER A 109 3.92 21.06 13.94
CA SER A 109 4.85 20.71 12.85
C SER A 109 5.35 19.27 12.86
N SER A 110 5.30 18.58 14.01
CA SER A 110 5.82 17.21 14.16
C SER A 110 4.67 16.22 14.43
N PRO A 111 4.50 15.17 13.63
CA PRO A 111 3.47 14.17 13.90
C PRO A 111 3.88 13.30 15.09
N ALA A 112 2.91 12.94 15.94
CA ALA A 112 3.07 11.81 16.84
C ALA A 112 2.98 10.51 16.01
N VAL A 113 3.99 9.66 16.11
CA VAL A 113 4.08 8.42 15.35
C VAL A 113 3.73 7.26 16.28
N LEU A 114 2.67 6.54 15.93
CA LEU A 114 2.28 5.29 16.56
C LEU A 114 2.84 4.14 15.72
N THR A 115 3.80 3.41 16.28
CA THR A 115 4.36 2.22 15.66
C THR A 115 3.69 1.00 16.27
N VAL A 116 2.95 0.26 15.44
CA VAL A 116 2.32 -0.99 15.83
C VAL A 116 3.22 -2.14 15.40
N THR A 117 3.60 -2.98 16.37
CA THR A 117 4.50 -4.11 16.16
C THR A 117 3.80 -5.41 16.51
N GLN A 118 3.98 -6.39 15.63
CA GLN A 118 3.49 -7.74 15.82
C GLN A 118 4.66 -8.70 15.92
N VAL A 119 4.70 -9.49 16.98
CA VAL A 119 5.75 -10.47 17.24
C VAL A 119 5.14 -11.86 17.39
N GLN A 120 5.94 -12.89 17.10
CA GLN A 120 5.52 -14.26 17.34
C GLN A 120 5.33 -14.47 18.85
N GLY A 121 4.11 -14.80 19.26
CA GLY A 121 3.76 -14.94 20.67
C GLY A 121 4.29 -16.25 21.28
N ASN A 122 4.53 -16.24 22.59
CA ASN A 122 5.02 -17.39 23.37
C ASN A 122 3.91 -18.16 24.10
N PHE A 123 2.63 -17.80 23.88
CA PHE A 123 1.51 -18.28 24.70
C PHE A 123 0.97 -19.66 24.28
N ASP A 124 0.71 -20.52 25.27
CA ASP A 124 0.13 -21.86 25.15
C ASP A 124 -1.36 -21.78 24.76
N PRO A 125 -1.81 -22.45 23.68
CA PRO A 125 -3.21 -22.43 23.23
C PRO A 125 -4.27 -22.85 24.26
N MET A 126 -3.89 -23.56 25.34
CA MET A 126 -4.84 -24.07 26.36
C MET A 126 -5.34 -23.02 27.38
N LEU A 127 -4.81 -21.80 27.40
CA LEU A 127 -5.18 -20.75 28.37
C LEU A 127 -6.35 -19.85 27.95
N TYR A 128 -6.94 -20.10 26.77
CA TYR A 128 -8.08 -19.34 26.23
C TYR A 128 -9.34 -19.36 27.13
N GLU A 129 -9.48 -20.34 28.04
CA GLU A 129 -10.67 -20.46 28.89
C GLU A 129 -10.67 -19.56 30.15
N GLN A 130 -9.59 -18.82 30.45
CA GLN A 130 -9.44 -18.11 31.73
C GLN A 130 -9.55 -16.58 31.68
N LEU A 131 -9.80 -15.96 30.53
CA LEU A 131 -10.00 -14.51 30.46
C LEU A 131 -11.42 -14.13 30.89
N VAL A 132 -11.61 -14.03 32.21
CA VAL A 132 -12.78 -13.43 32.84
C VAL A 132 -12.82 -11.93 32.52
N VAL A 133 -13.94 -11.51 31.94
CA VAL A 133 -14.40 -10.13 31.79
C VAL A 133 -14.30 -9.40 33.14
N ASN A 134 -13.51 -8.33 33.19
CA ASN A 134 -13.57 -7.37 34.30
C ASN A 134 -13.97 -5.98 33.83
N GLN A 135 -14.79 -5.38 34.69
CA GLN A 135 -15.79 -4.33 34.47
C GLN A 135 -15.27 -2.92 34.13
N GLU A 136 -16.16 -2.21 33.43
CA GLU A 136 -16.42 -0.76 33.43
C GLU A 136 -15.44 0.11 34.22
N VAL A 137 -14.58 0.82 33.48
CA VAL A 137 -13.89 2.01 34.00
C VAL A 137 -14.87 3.18 33.92
N LEU A 138 -15.17 3.75 35.09
CA LEU A 138 -15.93 5.00 35.23
C LEU A 138 -15.38 6.07 34.27
N GLN A 139 -16.24 6.57 33.38
CA GLN A 139 -15.97 7.75 32.58
C GLN A 139 -15.81 8.97 33.49
N SER A 140 -14.58 9.49 33.56
CA SER A 140 -14.36 10.88 33.96
C SER A 140 -14.74 11.80 32.80
N PRO A 141 -15.16 13.05 33.04
CA PRO A 141 -15.65 13.92 31.98
C PRO A 141 -14.49 14.41 31.10
N THR A 142 -14.13 13.63 30.10
CA THR A 142 -13.18 13.99 29.04
C THR A 142 -13.89 14.87 28.01
N ARG A 143 -13.31 16.05 27.75
CA ARG A 143 -13.70 16.84 26.57
C ARG A 143 -12.97 16.26 25.36
N SER A 144 -13.72 15.72 24.41
CA SER A 144 -13.22 15.26 23.12
C SER A 144 -12.88 16.46 22.23
N TYR A 145 -11.73 16.40 21.55
CA TYR A 145 -11.31 17.41 20.57
C TYR A 145 -11.01 16.72 19.24
N ASP A 146 -11.71 17.12 18.18
CA ASP A 146 -11.71 16.42 16.88
C ASP A 146 -10.47 16.73 16.02
N SER A 147 -9.58 17.63 16.46
CA SER A 147 -8.36 18.01 15.71
C SER A 147 -7.25 18.60 16.58
N ILE A 148 -6.01 18.55 16.08
CA ILE A 148 -4.84 19.20 16.71
C ILE A 148 -5.04 20.73 16.85
N VAL A 149 -5.78 21.34 15.92
CA VAL A 149 -6.14 22.78 15.98
C VAL A 149 -7.07 23.05 17.17
N SER A 150 -8.09 22.22 17.40
CA SER A 150 -8.96 22.36 18.57
C SER A 150 -8.24 22.16 19.91
N ILE A 151 -7.18 21.35 19.93
CA ILE A 151 -6.31 21.19 21.10
C ILE A 151 -5.48 22.46 21.32
N TYR A 152 -4.91 23.04 20.25
CA TYR A 152 -4.16 24.30 20.30
C TYR A 152 -5.01 25.48 20.78
N GLU A 153 -6.23 25.63 20.26
CA GLU A 153 -7.17 26.69 20.66
C GLU A 153 -7.60 26.54 22.13
N ALA A 154 -7.81 25.30 22.60
CA ALA A 154 -8.13 25.01 24.00
C ALA A 154 -6.95 25.26 24.95
N ILE A 155 -5.71 25.01 24.50
CA ILE A 155 -4.50 25.25 25.28
C ILE A 155 -4.17 26.74 25.36
N THR A 156 -4.20 27.45 24.24
CA THR A 156 -3.75 28.85 24.17
C THR A 156 -4.86 29.87 24.42
N GLY A 157 -6.13 29.46 24.36
CA GLY A 157 -7.29 30.35 24.46
C GLY A 157 -7.49 31.28 23.25
N GLN A 158 -6.67 31.12 22.21
CA GLN A 158 -6.75 31.89 20.97
C GLN A 158 -7.58 31.13 19.95
N THR A 159 -8.58 31.79 19.35
CA THR A 159 -9.37 31.21 18.25
C THR A 159 -8.63 31.42 16.93
N VAL A 160 -8.33 30.35 16.21
CA VAL A 160 -7.78 30.41 14.86
C VAL A 160 -8.96 30.69 13.92
N ASP A 161 -9.02 31.91 13.40
CA ASP A 161 -10.19 32.36 12.61
C ASP A 161 -10.25 31.68 11.23
N ILE A 162 -11.00 30.59 11.13
CA ILE A 162 -11.29 29.89 9.86
C ILE A 162 -12.49 30.54 9.11
N SER A 163 -13.03 31.66 9.60
CA SER A 163 -14.27 32.26 9.07
C SER A 163 -14.14 33.04 7.74
N ALA A 164 -12.93 33.16 7.18
CA ALA A 164 -12.76 33.59 5.78
C ALA A 164 -13.14 32.52 4.73
N ALA A 165 -13.61 31.34 5.17
CA ALA A 165 -13.96 30.20 4.32
C ALA A 165 -15.46 29.98 4.10
N LYS A 166 -16.35 30.91 4.47
CA LYS A 166 -17.80 30.78 4.20
C LYS A 166 -18.39 32.02 3.54
N ARG A 167 -18.13 32.18 2.24
CA ARG A 167 -19.05 32.81 1.28
C ARG A 167 -18.65 32.43 -0.16
N SER A 168 -19.50 31.59 -0.76
CA SER A 168 -19.65 31.33 -2.20
C SER A 168 -18.36 31.21 -3.05
N LYS A 169 -17.64 30.08 -2.92
CA LYS A 169 -16.58 29.60 -3.87
C LYS A 169 -16.10 28.15 -3.53
N GLY A 170 -17.01 27.32 -2.99
CA GLY A 170 -16.70 26.16 -2.15
C GLY A 170 -16.02 24.93 -2.78
N SER A 171 -15.97 24.77 -4.10
CA SER A 171 -15.28 23.63 -4.73
C SER A 171 -13.81 23.91 -5.05
N ARG A 172 -13.47 25.16 -5.40
CA ARG A 172 -12.12 25.52 -5.88
C ARG A 172 -11.12 25.69 -4.73
N LYS A 173 -11.50 26.40 -3.64
CA LYS A 173 -10.64 26.56 -2.44
C LYS A 173 -10.38 25.26 -1.68
N LYS A 174 -11.35 24.32 -1.66
CA LYS A 174 -11.15 23.00 -1.04
C LYS A 174 -10.16 22.15 -1.85
N ALA A 175 -10.23 22.22 -3.18
CA ALA A 175 -9.26 21.59 -4.07
C ALA A 175 -7.88 22.26 -3.97
N GLU A 176 -7.81 23.58 -3.83
CA GLU A 176 -6.58 24.35 -3.64
C GLU A 176 -5.87 23.96 -2.33
N GLY A 177 -6.59 23.93 -1.19
CA GLY A 177 -6.02 23.46 0.07
C GLY A 177 -5.71 21.95 0.12
N MET A 178 -6.29 21.15 -0.78
CA MET A 178 -5.91 19.74 -0.96
C MET A 178 -4.64 19.60 -1.83
N LYS A 179 -4.47 20.47 -2.82
CA LYS A 179 -3.25 20.56 -3.62
C LYS A 179 -2.05 20.96 -2.75
N ASP A 180 -2.21 21.98 -1.91
CA ASP A 180 -1.12 22.44 -1.03
C ASP A 180 -0.69 21.34 -0.05
N LYS A 181 -1.65 20.58 0.49
CA LYS A 181 -1.35 19.42 1.35
C LYS A 181 -0.65 18.30 0.59
N ALA A 182 -1.10 17.99 -0.63
CA ALA A 182 -0.48 16.98 -1.47
C ALA A 182 0.96 17.37 -1.85
N GLU A 183 1.18 18.64 -2.17
CA GLU A 183 2.50 19.20 -2.46
C GLU A 183 3.43 19.06 -1.26
N ILE A 184 2.99 19.45 -0.06
CA ILE A 184 3.77 19.31 1.18
C ILE A 184 4.12 17.84 1.44
N CYS A 185 3.18 16.90 1.25
CA CYS A 185 3.45 15.47 1.42
C CYS A 185 4.52 14.98 0.44
N LEU A 186 4.42 15.33 -0.84
CA LEU A 186 5.39 14.93 -1.87
C LEU A 186 6.76 15.56 -1.61
N LEU A 187 6.82 16.83 -1.21
CA LEU A 187 8.07 17.50 -0.86
C LEU A 187 8.72 16.90 0.39
N ASN A 188 7.95 16.61 1.44
CA ASN A 188 8.47 15.97 2.65
C ASN A 188 9.08 14.59 2.36
N MET A 189 8.42 13.82 1.49
CA MET A 189 8.95 12.55 1.00
C MET A 189 10.28 12.74 0.26
N MET A 190 10.40 13.77 -0.59
CA MET A 190 11.66 14.07 -1.27
C MET A 190 12.75 14.64 -0.35
N VAL A 191 12.39 15.27 0.77
CA VAL A 191 13.36 15.68 1.79
C VAL A 191 13.99 14.46 2.46
N GLN A 192 13.18 13.44 2.75
CA GLN A 192 13.64 12.17 3.33
C GLN A 192 14.42 11.33 2.33
N GLU A 193 13.93 11.20 1.10
CA GLU A 193 14.46 10.31 0.06
C GLU A 193 14.87 11.10 -1.19
N GLN A 194 15.89 11.96 -1.05
CA GLN A 194 16.34 12.89 -2.11
C GLN A 194 16.83 12.18 -3.37
N LYS A 195 17.28 10.94 -3.26
CA LYS A 195 17.84 10.14 -4.35
C LYS A 195 16.76 9.43 -5.17
N TRP A 196 15.50 9.48 -4.74
CA TRP A 196 14.42 8.77 -5.40
C TRP A 196 13.99 9.48 -6.68
N LEU A 197 14.43 8.95 -7.82
CA LEU A 197 14.19 9.51 -9.15
C LEU A 197 12.70 9.65 -9.47
N GLU A 198 11.93 8.58 -9.25
CA GLU A 198 10.51 8.53 -9.56
C GLU A 198 9.69 9.48 -8.68
N GLY A 199 10.16 9.76 -7.47
CA GLY A 199 9.59 10.79 -6.61
C GLY A 199 9.70 12.20 -7.20
N TRP A 200 10.86 12.55 -7.77
CA TRP A 200 11.05 13.83 -8.47
C TRP A 200 10.21 13.92 -9.75
N VAL A 201 10.10 12.82 -10.51
CA VAL A 201 9.20 12.76 -11.68
C VAL A 201 7.74 12.92 -11.26
N THR A 202 7.35 12.36 -10.10
CA THR A 202 6.02 12.55 -9.52
C THR A 202 5.75 14.01 -9.19
N LEU A 203 6.71 14.71 -8.58
CA LEU A 203 6.57 16.16 -8.36
C LEU A 203 6.46 16.94 -9.66
N HIS A 204 7.23 16.57 -10.70
CA HIS A 204 7.14 17.22 -12.00
C HIS A 204 5.74 17.10 -12.62
N ILE A 205 5.19 15.88 -12.65
CA ILE A 205 3.84 15.62 -13.16
C ILE A 205 2.79 16.31 -12.28
N PHE A 206 2.97 16.31 -10.96
CA PHE A 206 2.09 17.04 -10.04
C PHE A 206 2.04 18.53 -10.38
N TYR A 207 3.20 19.16 -10.56
CA TYR A 207 3.29 20.58 -10.91
C TYR A 207 2.75 20.88 -12.31
N GLN A 208 2.86 19.94 -13.24
CA GLN A 208 2.19 20.03 -14.54
C GLN A 208 0.67 20.06 -14.38
N MET A 209 0.11 19.18 -13.54
CA MET A 209 -1.33 19.16 -13.27
C MET A 209 -1.83 20.39 -12.49
N THR A 210 -0.97 21.04 -11.73
CA THR A 210 -1.29 22.26 -10.97
C THR A 210 -0.92 23.56 -11.67
N GLU A 211 -0.38 23.49 -12.90
CA GLU A 211 0.06 24.62 -13.72
C GLU A 211 1.14 25.49 -13.05
N ASN A 212 2.10 24.86 -12.34
CA ASN A 212 3.23 25.53 -11.71
C ASN A 212 4.55 25.28 -12.48
N PRO A 213 4.92 26.15 -13.44
CA PRO A 213 6.10 25.93 -14.29
C PRO A 213 7.42 25.96 -13.50
N SER A 214 7.53 26.81 -12.48
CA SER A 214 8.75 26.89 -11.66
C SER A 214 9.00 25.61 -10.86
N GLY A 215 7.93 24.99 -10.35
CA GLY A 215 8.00 23.69 -9.69
C GLY A 215 8.36 22.56 -10.67
N MET A 216 7.81 22.61 -11.89
CA MET A 216 8.12 21.64 -12.95
C MET A 216 9.60 21.65 -13.33
N ASP A 217 10.20 22.83 -13.53
CA ASP A 217 11.60 22.94 -13.92
C ASP A 217 12.52 22.44 -12.80
N MET A 218 12.27 22.89 -11.55
CA MET A 218 13.05 22.47 -10.38
C MET A 218 13.00 20.95 -10.17
N SER A 219 11.81 20.35 -10.22
CA SER A 219 11.66 18.90 -10.05
C SER A 219 12.32 18.11 -11.18
N LEU A 220 12.29 18.62 -12.42
CA LEU A 220 12.95 17.97 -13.55
C LEU A 220 14.48 18.06 -13.45
N GLU A 221 15.02 19.20 -13.00
CA GLU A 221 16.46 19.36 -12.73
C GLU A 221 16.93 18.40 -11.64
N MET A 222 16.14 18.25 -10.57
CA MET A 222 16.44 17.30 -9.50
C MET A 222 16.36 15.85 -9.99
N ALA A 223 15.34 15.49 -10.78
CA ALA A 223 15.28 14.17 -11.42
C ALA A 223 16.52 13.92 -12.30
N GLN A 224 16.97 14.92 -13.06
CA GLN A 224 18.16 14.81 -13.91
C GLN A 224 19.44 14.61 -13.08
N LYS A 225 19.54 15.27 -11.93
CA LYS A 225 20.68 15.18 -11.01
C LYS A 225 20.85 13.77 -10.43
N TYR A 226 19.75 13.09 -10.12
CA TYR A 226 19.75 11.76 -9.48
C TYR A 226 19.52 10.60 -10.45
N GLN A 227 19.53 10.84 -11.76
CA GLN A 227 19.22 9.83 -12.78
C GLN A 227 20.11 8.59 -12.74
N ASP A 228 21.39 8.75 -12.39
CA ASP A 228 22.37 7.66 -12.35
C ASP A 228 22.53 7.05 -10.95
N GLU A 229 21.80 7.56 -9.95
CA GLU A 229 21.86 7.02 -8.59
C GLU A 229 20.96 5.79 -8.44
N ALA A 230 21.37 4.86 -7.58
CA ALA A 230 20.56 3.68 -7.28
C ALA A 230 19.30 4.08 -6.50
N ALA A 231 18.19 3.38 -6.78
CA ALA A 231 16.95 3.51 -6.03
C ALA A 231 17.20 3.29 -4.51
N PRO A 232 16.50 4.03 -3.64
CA PRO A 232 16.69 3.90 -2.20
C PRO A 232 16.31 2.50 -1.72
N GLU A 233 16.92 2.01 -0.63
CA GLU A 233 16.64 0.67 -0.10
C GLU A 233 15.18 0.51 0.33
N SER A 234 14.57 1.62 0.77
CA SER A 234 13.16 1.76 1.13
C SER A 234 12.20 1.57 -0.06
N ASP A 235 12.69 1.61 -1.30
CA ASP A 235 11.87 1.34 -2.48
C ASP A 235 11.57 -0.17 -2.59
N TYR A 236 10.41 -0.54 -2.03
CA TYR A 236 9.83 -1.85 -2.19
C TYR A 236 8.91 -1.94 -3.41
N ILE A 237 8.38 -0.81 -3.90
CA ILE A 237 7.36 -0.79 -4.97
C ILE A 237 7.99 -1.19 -6.30
N SER A 238 9.19 -0.69 -6.60
CA SER A 238 9.92 -1.08 -7.81
C SER A 238 10.23 -2.57 -7.85
N LYS A 239 10.39 -3.22 -6.69
CA LYS A 239 10.68 -4.66 -6.57
C LYS A 239 9.45 -5.54 -6.77
N ILE A 240 8.24 -4.99 -6.67
CA ILE A 240 7.01 -5.75 -6.92
C ILE A 240 6.90 -6.04 -8.41
N GLN A 241 6.77 -7.33 -8.75
CA GLN A 241 6.46 -7.77 -10.11
C GLN A 241 4.94 -7.87 -10.27
N ASP A 242 4.42 -7.37 -11.39
CA ASP A 242 3.03 -7.58 -11.76
C ASP A 242 2.89 -8.89 -12.55
N LEU A 243 1.75 -9.57 -12.43
CA LEU A 243 1.48 -10.82 -13.13
C LEU A 243 0.95 -10.56 -14.55
N LEU A 244 0.40 -9.37 -14.81
CA LEU A 244 -0.28 -9.05 -16.06
C LEU A 244 0.70 -8.57 -17.15
N TRP A 245 1.71 -7.79 -16.77
CA TRP A 245 2.64 -7.12 -17.68
C TRP A 245 4.07 -7.16 -17.10
N SER A 246 5.08 -6.99 -17.95
CA SER A 246 6.49 -6.97 -17.55
C SER A 246 7.17 -5.65 -17.90
N GLU A 247 8.11 -5.23 -17.04
CA GLU A 247 8.98 -4.08 -17.25
C GLU A 247 10.31 -4.43 -17.92
N ASP A 248 10.59 -5.72 -18.18
CA ASP A 248 11.91 -6.21 -18.62
C ASP A 248 12.38 -5.58 -19.95
N PHE A 249 11.44 -5.25 -20.83
CA PHE A 249 11.70 -4.65 -22.13
C PHE A 249 11.40 -3.14 -22.16
N CYS A 250 10.99 -2.56 -21.03
CA CYS A 250 10.73 -1.13 -20.94
C CYS A 250 12.05 -0.34 -20.90
N PRO A 251 12.16 0.79 -21.64
CA PRO A 251 13.30 1.67 -21.56
C PRO A 251 13.47 2.21 -20.14
N LYS A 252 14.71 2.30 -19.66
CA LYS A 252 15.02 2.85 -18.33
C LYS A 252 15.12 4.37 -18.35
N THR A 253 14.13 5.04 -18.96
CA THR A 253 14.01 6.49 -18.86
C THR A 253 13.27 6.86 -17.57
N LYS A 254 13.53 8.07 -17.06
CA LYS A 254 12.88 8.59 -15.85
C LYS A 254 11.35 8.55 -15.90
N PHE A 255 10.75 8.77 -17.07
CA PHE A 255 9.30 8.74 -17.23
C PHE A 255 8.74 7.32 -17.36
N PHE A 256 9.47 6.39 -17.98
CA PHE A 256 9.06 4.99 -18.02
C PHE A 256 9.13 4.32 -16.64
N THR A 257 10.21 4.53 -15.89
CA THR A 257 10.32 3.95 -14.55
C THR A 257 9.23 4.48 -13.63
N ALA A 258 8.94 5.79 -13.70
CA ALA A 258 7.81 6.39 -13.00
C ALA A 258 6.45 5.82 -13.45
N ALA A 259 6.21 5.68 -14.76
CA ALA A 259 4.98 5.10 -15.29
C ALA A 259 4.75 3.66 -14.80
N CYS A 260 5.81 2.85 -14.75
CA CYS A 260 5.76 1.49 -14.20
C CYS A 260 5.34 1.49 -12.73
N ILE A 261 5.90 2.38 -11.89
CA ILE A 261 5.50 2.53 -10.48
C ILE A 261 4.03 2.96 -10.38
N TYR A 262 3.60 3.94 -11.15
CA TYR A 262 2.21 4.40 -11.13
C TYR A 262 1.23 3.30 -11.54
N LEU A 263 1.62 2.46 -12.50
CA LEU A 263 0.80 1.33 -12.93
C LEU A 263 0.71 0.27 -11.82
N LYS A 264 1.80 -0.04 -11.12
CA LYS A 264 1.82 -0.91 -9.92
C LYS A 264 0.93 -0.35 -8.81
N LEU A 265 0.93 0.97 -8.60
CA LEU A 265 0.09 1.67 -7.61
C LEU A 265 -1.35 1.94 -8.07
N ARG A 266 -1.73 1.54 -9.29
CA ARG A 266 -3.06 1.77 -9.89
C ARG A 266 -3.43 3.26 -10.02
N LEU A 267 -2.44 4.13 -10.23
CA LEU A 267 -2.61 5.56 -10.47
C LEU A 267 -2.77 5.86 -11.97
N TYR A 268 -3.91 5.46 -12.54
CA TYR A 268 -4.09 5.39 -13.99
C TYR A 268 -3.87 6.70 -14.77
N ASN A 269 -4.32 7.83 -14.22
CA ASN A 269 -4.12 9.12 -14.88
C ASN A 269 -2.63 9.52 -14.91
N TRP A 270 -1.90 9.20 -13.83
CA TRP A 270 -0.46 9.50 -13.73
C TRP A 270 0.36 8.70 -14.72
N VAL A 271 -0.05 7.45 -15.01
CA VAL A 271 0.52 6.64 -16.09
C VAL A 271 0.39 7.35 -17.43
N GLU A 272 -0.82 7.85 -17.77
CA GLU A 272 -1.07 8.55 -19.03
C GLU A 272 -0.21 9.83 -19.16
N TYR A 273 -0.09 10.62 -18.09
CA TYR A 273 0.79 11.80 -18.08
C TYR A 273 2.27 11.45 -18.29
N ALA A 274 2.78 10.45 -17.55
CA ALA A 274 4.17 10.04 -17.67
C ALA A 274 4.50 9.50 -19.07
N LEU A 275 3.64 8.65 -19.63
CA LEU A 275 3.84 8.06 -20.95
C LEU A 275 3.70 9.09 -22.09
N GLY A 276 2.97 10.19 -21.86
CA GLY A 276 2.89 11.31 -22.80
C GLY A 276 4.24 11.90 -23.18
N TYR A 277 5.21 11.91 -22.25
CA TYR A 277 6.58 12.39 -22.51
C TYR A 277 7.40 11.44 -23.40
N GLU A 278 7.04 10.16 -23.44
CA GLU A 278 7.81 9.10 -24.13
C GLU A 278 7.21 8.70 -25.48
N THR A 279 6.01 9.22 -25.80
CA THR A 279 5.23 8.82 -26.97
C THR A 279 5.98 9.02 -28.29
N GLN A 280 6.84 10.04 -28.39
CA GLN A 280 7.60 10.35 -29.61
C GLN A 280 8.77 9.38 -29.87
N HIS A 281 9.38 8.85 -28.81
CA HIS A 281 10.60 8.05 -28.90
C HIS A 281 10.32 6.55 -28.80
N HIS A 282 9.32 6.16 -28.03
CA HIS A 282 9.05 4.78 -27.67
C HIS A 282 7.57 4.41 -27.86
N TYR A 283 6.98 4.85 -28.98
CA TYR A 283 5.54 4.75 -29.27
C TYR A 283 4.94 3.36 -29.01
N ALA A 284 5.58 2.29 -29.47
CA ALA A 284 5.06 0.94 -29.30
C ALA A 284 5.06 0.46 -27.84
N ILE A 285 6.11 0.79 -27.06
CA ILE A 285 6.18 0.41 -25.63
C ILE A 285 5.23 1.29 -24.79
N VAL A 286 5.03 2.54 -25.18
CA VAL A 286 3.98 3.40 -24.60
C VAL A 286 2.61 2.75 -24.79
N ASN A 287 2.28 2.28 -26.00
CA ASN A 287 1.03 1.59 -26.26
C ASN A 287 0.91 0.30 -25.44
N TYR A 288 1.98 -0.47 -25.25
CA TYR A 288 1.97 -1.65 -24.37
C TYR A 288 1.56 -1.31 -22.93
N LEU A 289 2.16 -0.28 -22.33
CA LEU A 289 1.83 0.12 -20.95
C LEU A 289 0.44 0.78 -20.87
N LEU A 290 0.00 1.49 -21.91
CA LEU A 290 -1.36 2.00 -22.00
C LEU A 290 -2.39 0.88 -22.10
N ALA A 291 -2.08 -0.21 -22.80
CA ALA A 291 -2.95 -1.39 -22.83
C ALA A 291 -3.12 -2.00 -21.44
N ALA A 292 -2.03 -2.15 -20.68
CA ALA A 292 -2.09 -2.61 -19.29
C ALA A 292 -2.90 -1.64 -18.41
N ASN A 293 -2.72 -0.33 -18.59
CA ASN A 293 -3.51 0.69 -17.90
C ASN A 293 -5.02 0.57 -18.21
N CYS A 294 -5.38 0.43 -19.49
CA CYS A 294 -6.76 0.21 -19.94
C CYS A 294 -7.34 -1.10 -19.40
N TYR A 295 -6.55 -2.16 -19.33
CA TYR A 295 -6.98 -3.43 -18.73
C TYR A 295 -7.41 -3.25 -17.26
N TYR A 296 -6.60 -2.56 -16.44
CA TYR A 296 -6.98 -2.31 -15.04
C TYR A 296 -8.19 -1.38 -14.91
N LYS A 297 -8.35 -0.42 -15.83
CA LYS A 297 -9.56 0.41 -15.94
C LYS A 297 -10.79 -0.37 -16.44
N LYS A 298 -10.65 -1.66 -16.78
CA LYS A 298 -11.67 -2.52 -17.38
C LYS A 298 -12.15 -2.04 -18.76
N LEU A 299 -11.31 -1.29 -19.47
CA LEU A 299 -11.54 -0.79 -20.82
C LEU A 299 -10.90 -1.72 -21.86
N TYR A 300 -11.32 -2.99 -21.86
CA TYR A 300 -10.69 -4.05 -22.66
C TYR A 300 -10.67 -3.78 -24.17
N PRO A 301 -11.71 -3.20 -24.81
CA PRO A 301 -11.64 -2.87 -26.24
C PRO A 301 -10.53 -1.87 -26.57
N HIS A 302 -10.37 -0.82 -25.77
CA HIS A 302 -9.29 0.15 -25.94
C HIS A 302 -7.91 -0.46 -25.65
N ALA A 303 -7.84 -1.40 -24.70
CA ALA A 303 -6.61 -2.16 -24.47
C ALA A 303 -6.20 -2.97 -25.71
N LEU A 304 -7.16 -3.59 -26.41
CA LEU A 304 -6.89 -4.33 -27.65
C LEU A 304 -6.39 -3.41 -28.77
N GLU A 305 -6.92 -2.20 -28.91
CA GLU A 305 -6.43 -1.22 -29.89
C GLU A 305 -4.95 -0.88 -29.64
N HIS A 306 -4.59 -0.57 -28.40
CA HIS A 306 -3.20 -0.31 -28.02
C HIS A 306 -2.28 -1.53 -28.20
N ILE A 307 -2.80 -2.75 -27.98
CA ILE A 307 -2.04 -3.99 -28.23
C ILE A 307 -1.77 -4.17 -29.72
N GLN A 308 -2.78 -3.96 -30.58
CA GLN A 308 -2.62 -4.05 -32.03
C GLN A 308 -1.58 -3.06 -32.56
N GLU A 309 -1.60 -1.84 -32.04
CA GLU A 309 -0.55 -0.84 -32.34
C GLU A 309 0.82 -1.39 -31.95
N THR A 310 0.98 -1.95 -30.75
CA THR A 310 2.25 -2.53 -30.28
C THR A 310 2.71 -3.71 -31.17
N GLU A 311 1.81 -4.63 -31.51
CA GLU A 311 2.06 -5.81 -32.33
C GLU A 311 2.55 -5.42 -33.74
N SER A 312 2.07 -4.30 -34.28
CA SER A 312 2.50 -3.83 -35.60
C SER A 312 4.00 -3.47 -35.67
N TYR A 313 4.62 -3.11 -34.54
CA TYR A 313 6.04 -2.74 -34.47
C TYR A 313 6.94 -3.90 -34.05
N TYR A 314 6.54 -4.67 -33.02
CA TYR A 314 7.39 -5.71 -32.41
C TYR A 314 6.96 -7.15 -32.73
N GLY A 315 5.79 -7.33 -33.35
CA GLY A 315 5.16 -8.63 -33.51
C GLY A 315 4.56 -9.15 -32.20
N ILE A 316 4.16 -10.42 -32.21
CA ILE A 316 3.58 -11.10 -31.05
C ILE A 316 4.73 -11.60 -30.15
N ASP A 317 5.21 -10.73 -29.28
CA ASP A 317 6.05 -11.14 -28.15
C ASP A 317 5.20 -11.85 -27.08
N CYS A 318 5.83 -12.69 -26.24
CA CYS A 318 5.17 -13.39 -25.15
C CYS A 318 4.41 -12.43 -24.23
N ASN A 319 4.98 -11.28 -23.88
CA ASN A 319 4.35 -10.30 -22.99
C ASN A 319 3.12 -9.65 -23.63
N VAL A 320 3.23 -9.26 -24.89
CA VAL A 320 2.16 -8.61 -25.66
C VAL A 320 1.03 -9.61 -25.92
N GLY A 321 1.35 -10.82 -26.40
CA GLY A 321 0.38 -11.88 -26.65
C GLY A 321 -0.31 -12.36 -25.36
N SER A 322 0.40 -12.38 -24.23
CA SER A 322 -0.23 -12.70 -22.93
C SER A 322 -1.28 -11.66 -22.56
N LEU A 323 -0.93 -10.38 -22.65
CA LEU A 323 -1.87 -9.28 -22.37
C LEU A 323 -3.05 -9.27 -23.35
N HIS A 324 -2.81 -9.59 -24.62
CA HIS A 324 -3.85 -9.75 -25.65
C HIS A 324 -4.83 -10.85 -25.24
N GLY A 325 -4.33 -12.04 -24.92
CA GLY A 325 -5.15 -13.15 -24.45
C GLY A 325 -5.94 -12.78 -23.19
N HIS A 326 -5.34 -12.06 -22.23
CA HIS A 326 -6.03 -11.61 -21.02
C HIS A 326 -7.20 -10.68 -21.33
N CYS A 327 -7.01 -9.73 -22.25
CA CYS A 327 -8.09 -8.83 -22.70
C CYS A 327 -9.22 -9.60 -23.38
N LEU A 328 -8.89 -10.59 -24.24
CA LEU A 328 -9.88 -11.42 -24.92
C LEU A 328 -10.67 -12.30 -23.94
N MET A 329 -10.00 -12.85 -22.92
CA MET A 329 -10.66 -13.58 -21.83
C MET A 329 -11.67 -12.70 -21.09
N ALA A 330 -11.28 -11.46 -20.76
CA ALA A 330 -12.17 -10.52 -20.08
C ALA A 330 -13.37 -10.09 -20.93
N LEU A 331 -13.25 -10.17 -22.26
CA LEU A 331 -14.33 -9.95 -23.24
C LEU A 331 -15.11 -11.22 -23.59
N GLU A 332 -14.85 -12.35 -22.92
CA GLU A 332 -15.46 -13.66 -23.18
C GLU A 332 -15.25 -14.18 -24.62
N ARG A 333 -14.22 -13.68 -25.32
CA ARG A 333 -13.81 -14.13 -26.66
C ARG A 333 -12.88 -15.35 -26.54
N PHE A 334 -13.40 -16.44 -26.00
CA PHE A 334 -12.61 -17.60 -25.57
C PHE A 334 -11.82 -18.29 -26.70
N VAL A 335 -12.38 -18.36 -27.91
CA VAL A 335 -11.69 -18.96 -29.08
C VAL A 335 -10.43 -18.18 -29.42
N GLU A 336 -10.56 -16.86 -29.56
CA GLU A 336 -9.42 -16.00 -29.91
C GLU A 336 -8.40 -15.93 -28.76
N ALA A 337 -8.88 -15.90 -27.52
CA ALA A 337 -8.00 -15.93 -26.35
C ALA A 337 -7.16 -17.21 -26.32
N LYS A 338 -7.79 -18.37 -26.57
CA LYS A 338 -7.11 -19.66 -26.69
C LYS A 338 -6.02 -19.60 -27.75
N ASP A 339 -6.33 -19.12 -28.95
CA ASP A 339 -5.36 -19.06 -30.05
C ASP A 339 -4.15 -18.19 -29.67
N GLN A 340 -4.38 -17.03 -29.04
CA GLN A 340 -3.31 -16.17 -28.55
C GLN A 340 -2.45 -16.84 -27.49
N TYR A 341 -3.05 -17.52 -26.51
CA TYR A 341 -2.27 -18.25 -25.51
C TYR A 341 -1.46 -19.39 -26.12
N HIS A 342 -1.98 -20.10 -27.12
CA HIS A 342 -1.21 -21.15 -27.80
C HIS A 342 0.01 -20.56 -28.51
N HIS A 343 -0.14 -19.43 -29.21
CA HIS A 343 0.99 -18.73 -29.82
C HIS A 343 2.06 -18.34 -28.80
N VAL A 344 1.65 -17.82 -27.64
CA VAL A 344 2.57 -17.50 -26.54
C VAL A 344 3.27 -18.75 -25.99
N LEU A 345 2.54 -19.85 -25.85
CA LEU A 345 3.07 -21.09 -25.28
C LEU A 345 4.04 -21.81 -26.22
N GLU A 346 3.85 -21.68 -27.53
CA GLU A 346 4.71 -22.21 -28.60
C GLU A 346 5.97 -21.35 -28.86
N ALA A 347 6.03 -20.14 -28.30
CA ALA A 347 7.17 -19.24 -28.48
C ALA A 347 8.49 -19.83 -27.94
N TYR A 348 9.57 -19.70 -28.71
CA TYR A 348 10.88 -20.26 -28.36
C TYR A 348 11.55 -19.56 -27.17
N ASN A 349 11.48 -18.22 -27.11
CA ASN A 349 12.11 -17.40 -26.06
C ASN A 349 11.17 -17.11 -24.88
N ARG A 350 10.30 -18.06 -24.57
CA ARG A 350 9.24 -17.89 -23.60
C ARG A 350 9.77 -17.84 -22.14
N PRO A 351 9.36 -16.84 -21.32
CA PRO A 351 9.63 -16.81 -19.89
C PRO A 351 9.23 -18.10 -19.15
N LYS A 352 9.90 -18.39 -18.03
CA LYS A 352 9.55 -19.56 -17.19
C LYS A 352 8.29 -19.33 -16.36
N ASN A 353 8.05 -18.09 -15.93
CA ASN A 353 6.91 -17.71 -15.09
C ASN A 353 5.71 -17.30 -15.96
N ILE A 354 4.93 -18.28 -16.40
CA ILE A 354 3.77 -18.12 -17.32
C ILE A 354 2.53 -18.74 -16.69
N HIS A 355 2.50 -18.83 -15.36
CA HIS A 355 1.43 -19.51 -14.63
C HIS A 355 0.07 -18.86 -14.86
N LEU A 356 0.02 -17.54 -15.01
CA LEU A 356 -1.21 -16.82 -15.31
C LEU A 356 -1.74 -17.16 -16.70
N VAL A 357 -0.88 -17.20 -17.73
CA VAL A 357 -1.25 -17.60 -19.09
C VAL A 357 -1.71 -19.05 -19.13
N ASN A 358 -1.01 -19.97 -18.46
CA ASN A 358 -1.43 -21.37 -18.37
C ASN A 358 -2.82 -21.49 -17.71
N LEU A 359 -3.05 -20.77 -16.62
CA LEU A 359 -4.34 -20.79 -15.92
C LEU A 359 -5.46 -20.20 -16.80
N ASN A 360 -5.22 -19.07 -17.45
CA ASN A 360 -6.20 -18.43 -18.31
C ASN A 360 -6.45 -19.23 -19.60
N CYS A 361 -5.43 -19.88 -20.16
CA CYS A 361 -5.59 -20.83 -21.26
C CYS A 361 -6.44 -22.03 -20.81
N ALA A 362 -6.20 -22.57 -19.61
CA ALA A 362 -7.02 -23.63 -19.06
C ALA A 362 -8.49 -23.22 -18.91
N LEU A 363 -8.74 -22.02 -18.41
CA LEU A 363 -10.09 -21.46 -18.28
C LEU A 363 -10.75 -21.28 -19.65
N ALA A 364 -10.02 -20.81 -20.67
CA ALA A 364 -10.52 -20.70 -22.04
C ALA A 364 -10.92 -22.07 -22.59
N GLU A 365 -10.05 -23.07 -22.44
CA GLU A 365 -10.29 -24.44 -22.90
C GLU A 365 -11.50 -25.08 -22.22
N GLU A 366 -11.64 -24.93 -20.90
CA GLU A 366 -12.79 -25.41 -20.14
C GLU A 366 -14.10 -24.77 -20.62
N LYS A 367 -14.10 -23.45 -20.88
CA LYS A 367 -15.27 -22.74 -21.41
C LYS A 367 -15.67 -23.21 -22.80
N LEU A 368 -14.70 -23.66 -23.60
CA LEU A 368 -14.92 -24.25 -24.91
C LEU A 368 -15.28 -25.75 -24.86
N GLY A 369 -15.25 -26.36 -23.67
CA GLY A 369 -15.58 -27.78 -23.46
C GLY A 369 -14.41 -28.75 -23.61
N TYR A 370 -13.18 -28.25 -23.74
CA TYR A 370 -11.95 -29.05 -23.86
C TYR A 370 -11.36 -29.34 -22.47
N ASP A 371 -12.10 -30.05 -21.62
CA ASP A 371 -11.73 -30.28 -20.21
C ASP A 371 -10.40 -31.03 -20.03
N GLN A 372 -10.01 -31.89 -20.98
CA GLN A 372 -8.74 -32.62 -20.92
C GLN A 372 -7.54 -31.68 -21.14
N GLU A 373 -7.62 -30.81 -22.13
CA GLU A 373 -6.63 -29.78 -22.44
C GLU A 373 -6.54 -28.78 -21.30
N ALA A 374 -7.68 -28.31 -20.80
CA ALA A 374 -7.74 -27.43 -19.63
C ALA A 374 -6.93 -28.00 -18.47
N ARG A 375 -7.16 -29.26 -18.12
CA ARG A 375 -6.43 -29.91 -17.03
C ARG A 375 -4.94 -29.99 -17.27
N LYS A 376 -4.47 -30.29 -18.49
CA LYS A 376 -3.03 -30.32 -18.79
C LYS A 376 -2.39 -28.98 -18.41
N PHE A 377 -3.02 -27.86 -18.76
CA PHE A 377 -2.53 -26.53 -18.43
C PHE A 377 -2.61 -26.21 -16.93
N VAL A 378 -3.69 -26.58 -16.23
CA VAL A 378 -3.77 -26.39 -14.77
C VAL A 378 -2.70 -27.19 -14.04
N LEU A 379 -2.45 -28.45 -14.43
CA LEU A 379 -1.40 -29.28 -13.82
C LEU A 379 0.00 -28.71 -14.06
N LEU A 380 0.24 -28.09 -15.23
CA LEU A 380 1.48 -27.33 -15.45
C LEU A 380 1.58 -26.16 -14.47
N SER A 381 0.50 -25.41 -14.24
CA SER A 381 0.48 -24.35 -13.22
C SER A 381 0.76 -24.90 -11.82
N CYS A 382 0.17 -26.01 -11.41
CA CYS A 382 0.46 -26.67 -10.14
C CYS A 382 1.94 -27.07 -10.01
N LYS A 383 2.57 -27.56 -11.09
CA LYS A 383 3.97 -27.97 -11.08
C LYS A 383 4.93 -26.81 -10.87
N TYR A 384 4.67 -25.67 -11.50
CA TYR A 384 5.64 -24.57 -11.51
C TYR A 384 5.32 -23.44 -10.51
N ASN A 385 4.05 -23.22 -10.17
CA ASN A 385 3.63 -22.26 -9.15
C ASN A 385 2.41 -22.80 -8.38
N PRO A 386 2.64 -23.78 -7.50
CA PRO A 386 1.57 -24.40 -6.73
C PRO A 386 0.96 -23.39 -5.76
N SER A 387 -0.34 -23.17 -5.91
CA SER A 387 -1.16 -22.33 -5.03
C SER A 387 -2.44 -23.07 -4.64
N PRO A 388 -3.13 -22.67 -3.55
CA PRO A 388 -4.45 -23.20 -3.24
C PRO A 388 -5.40 -23.14 -4.44
N SER A 389 -5.43 -22.00 -5.13
CA SER A 389 -6.31 -21.77 -6.28
C SER A 389 -6.01 -22.66 -7.48
N THR A 390 -4.73 -22.92 -7.78
CA THR A 390 -4.37 -23.83 -8.90
C THR A 390 -4.77 -25.27 -8.60
N TRP A 391 -4.58 -25.72 -7.36
CA TRP A 391 -4.95 -27.08 -6.93
C TRP A 391 -6.47 -27.26 -6.83
N LEU A 392 -7.17 -26.26 -6.28
CA LEU A 392 -8.64 -26.20 -6.29
C LEU A 392 -9.16 -26.34 -7.72
N LYS A 393 -8.58 -25.59 -8.67
CA LYS A 393 -9.02 -25.67 -10.07
C LYS A 393 -8.75 -27.04 -10.71
N ALA A 394 -7.60 -27.66 -10.40
CA ALA A 394 -7.30 -29.02 -10.86
C ALA A 394 -8.33 -30.02 -10.32
N GLY A 395 -8.62 -29.93 -9.02
CA GLY A 395 -9.61 -30.78 -8.35
C GLY A 395 -11.01 -30.61 -8.94
N GLN A 396 -11.45 -29.38 -9.23
CA GLN A 396 -12.73 -29.12 -9.90
C GLN A 396 -12.83 -29.82 -11.26
N LEU A 397 -11.76 -29.83 -12.06
CA LEU A 397 -11.74 -30.50 -13.37
C LEU A 397 -11.79 -32.03 -13.23
N TYR A 398 -11.13 -32.61 -12.22
CA TYR A 398 -11.24 -34.05 -11.92
C TYR A 398 -12.63 -34.42 -11.39
N PHE A 399 -13.16 -33.61 -10.48
CA PHE A 399 -14.50 -33.77 -9.90
C PHE A 399 -15.60 -33.75 -10.97
N LYS A 400 -15.50 -32.81 -11.93
CA LYS A 400 -16.42 -32.73 -13.09
C LYS A 400 -16.42 -34.01 -13.94
N GLN A 401 -15.30 -34.73 -13.97
CA GLN A 401 -15.15 -35.99 -14.71
C GLN A 401 -15.42 -37.23 -13.87
N ASN A 402 -15.90 -37.03 -12.63
CA ASN A 402 -16.17 -38.09 -11.67
C ASN A 402 -14.94 -38.92 -11.28
N ASP A 403 -13.73 -38.37 -11.44
CA ASP A 403 -12.50 -38.94 -10.90
C ASP A 403 -12.28 -38.42 -9.47
N LEU A 404 -13.04 -39.00 -8.55
CA LEU A 404 -13.16 -38.51 -7.17
C LEU A 404 -11.85 -38.65 -6.38
N LEU A 405 -11.04 -39.68 -6.67
CA LEU A 405 -9.78 -39.91 -5.97
C LEU A 405 -8.72 -38.86 -6.35
N SER A 406 -8.54 -38.59 -7.65
CA SER A 406 -7.63 -37.52 -8.06
C SER A 406 -8.15 -36.14 -7.66
N ALA A 407 -9.47 -35.95 -7.60
CA ALA A 407 -10.07 -34.73 -7.06
C ALA A 407 -9.74 -34.55 -5.56
N GLU A 408 -9.89 -35.61 -4.75
CA GLU A 408 -9.55 -35.63 -3.33
C GLU A 408 -8.08 -35.24 -3.09
N GLU A 409 -7.15 -35.82 -3.86
CA GLU A 409 -5.72 -35.49 -3.78
C GLU A 409 -5.47 -34.01 -4.08
N CYS A 410 -6.08 -33.49 -5.15
CA CYS A 410 -5.94 -32.08 -5.51
C CYS A 410 -6.51 -31.14 -4.44
N PHE A 411 -7.70 -31.42 -3.92
CA PHE A 411 -8.30 -30.60 -2.87
C PHE A 411 -7.54 -30.69 -1.55
N SER A 412 -6.95 -31.86 -1.23
CA SER A 412 -6.08 -32.02 -0.06
C SER A 412 -4.80 -31.19 -0.17
N GLU A 413 -4.17 -31.18 -1.35
CA GLU A 413 -3.02 -30.31 -1.64
C GLU A 413 -3.39 -28.82 -1.59
N ALA A 414 -4.61 -28.47 -2.02
CA ALA A 414 -5.12 -27.11 -1.90
C ALA A 414 -5.31 -26.72 -0.42
N ASN A 415 -5.95 -27.60 0.36
CA ASN A 415 -6.23 -27.41 1.79
C ASN A 415 -4.95 -27.32 2.64
N LEU A 416 -3.91 -28.08 2.29
CA LEU A 416 -2.59 -28.00 2.93
C LEU A 416 -1.98 -26.59 2.84
N ARG A 417 -2.28 -25.87 1.75
CA ARG A 417 -1.75 -24.52 1.49
C ARG A 417 -2.65 -23.41 2.05
N ASP A 418 -3.96 -23.62 2.03
CA ASP A 418 -4.93 -22.72 2.62
C ASP A 418 -6.10 -23.53 3.22
N ASN A 419 -6.05 -23.70 4.53
CA ASN A 419 -7.07 -24.42 5.29
C ASN A 419 -8.25 -23.54 5.73
N ARG A 420 -8.24 -22.25 5.36
CA ARG A 420 -9.32 -21.31 5.67
C ARG A 420 -10.27 -21.11 4.50
N ASN A 421 -9.93 -21.64 3.32
CA ASN A 421 -10.74 -21.52 2.13
C ASN A 421 -11.98 -22.42 2.20
N ALA A 422 -13.16 -21.80 2.27
CA ALA A 422 -14.43 -22.51 2.38
C ALA A 422 -14.76 -23.34 1.13
N ASP A 423 -14.38 -22.89 -0.07
CA ASP A 423 -14.65 -23.62 -1.33
C ASP A 423 -13.93 -24.97 -1.31
N ILE A 424 -12.69 -25.02 -0.82
CA ILE A 424 -11.90 -26.25 -0.74
C ILE A 424 -12.59 -27.26 0.19
N TRP A 425 -13.06 -26.81 1.37
CA TRP A 425 -13.81 -27.66 2.30
C TRP A 425 -15.13 -28.16 1.71
N ALA A 426 -15.83 -27.32 0.95
CA ALA A 426 -17.07 -27.69 0.31
C ALA A 426 -16.85 -28.78 -0.75
N TYR A 427 -15.81 -28.65 -1.58
CA TYR A 427 -15.46 -29.68 -2.55
C TYR A 427 -14.95 -30.97 -1.90
N LEU A 428 -14.18 -30.91 -0.80
CA LEU A 428 -13.81 -32.10 -0.03
C LEU A 428 -15.05 -32.79 0.57
N CYS A 429 -16.02 -32.01 1.05
CA CYS A 429 -17.30 -32.54 1.53
C CYS A 429 -18.04 -33.28 0.41
N LEU A 430 -18.22 -32.65 -0.76
CA LEU A 430 -18.85 -33.25 -1.93
C LEU A 430 -18.17 -34.54 -2.39
N VAL A 431 -16.82 -34.56 -2.41
CA VAL A 431 -16.07 -35.77 -2.76
C VAL A 431 -16.33 -36.90 -1.76
N ASN A 432 -16.32 -36.60 -0.47
CA ASN A 432 -16.59 -37.61 0.57
C ASN A 432 -18.03 -38.12 0.52
N LEU A 433 -19.03 -37.25 0.28
CA LEU A 433 -20.42 -37.67 0.07
C LEU A 433 -20.54 -38.65 -1.11
N ARG A 434 -19.91 -38.34 -2.25
CA ARG A 434 -19.95 -39.20 -3.44
C ARG A 434 -19.14 -40.49 -3.32
N LEU A 435 -18.26 -40.59 -2.33
CA LEU A 435 -17.50 -41.79 -1.97
C LEU A 435 -18.15 -42.58 -0.82
N ASP A 436 -19.36 -42.21 -0.40
CA ASP A 436 -20.10 -42.81 0.71
C ASP A 436 -19.33 -42.74 2.06
N ARG A 437 -18.56 -41.66 2.27
CA ARG A 437 -17.78 -41.37 3.48
C ARG A 437 -18.46 -40.29 4.33
N GLU A 438 -19.61 -40.64 4.91
CA GLU A 438 -20.49 -39.69 5.59
C GLU A 438 -19.84 -39.00 6.80
N ASN A 439 -19.06 -39.73 7.61
CA ASN A 439 -18.42 -39.17 8.79
C ASN A 439 -17.42 -38.07 8.40
N GLU A 440 -16.58 -38.34 7.41
CA GLU A 440 -15.61 -37.41 6.85
C GLU A 440 -16.30 -36.21 6.17
N ALA A 441 -17.39 -36.47 5.44
CA ALA A 441 -18.20 -35.42 4.82
C ALA A 441 -18.76 -34.46 5.88
N MET A 442 -19.32 -34.97 6.98
CA MET A 442 -19.86 -34.14 8.06
C MET A 442 -18.78 -33.31 8.76
N LEU A 443 -17.57 -33.85 8.93
CA LEU A 443 -16.43 -33.09 9.42
C LEU A 443 -16.06 -31.93 8.48
N CYS A 444 -16.02 -32.19 7.17
CA CYS A 444 -15.77 -31.16 6.16
C CYS A 444 -16.87 -30.10 6.16
N TYR A 445 -18.15 -30.50 6.24
CA TYR A 445 -19.29 -29.59 6.27
C TYR A 445 -19.23 -28.62 7.47
N ASN A 446 -18.84 -29.12 8.65
CA ASN A 446 -18.64 -28.26 9.81
C ASN A 446 -17.54 -27.21 9.57
N GLN A 447 -16.49 -27.54 8.80
CA GLN A 447 -15.48 -26.54 8.42
C GLN A 447 -16.03 -25.54 7.41
N VAL A 448 -16.86 -25.95 6.45
CA VAL A 448 -17.55 -25.02 5.52
C VAL A 448 -18.34 -23.96 6.28
N LEU A 449 -19.10 -24.36 7.31
CA LEU A 449 -19.85 -23.43 8.16
C LEU A 449 -18.95 -22.49 8.96
N ARG A 450 -17.80 -22.97 9.44
CA ARG A 450 -16.82 -22.17 10.18
C ARG A 450 -16.09 -21.16 9.31
N CYS A 451 -15.72 -21.57 8.09
CA CYS A 451 -14.99 -20.74 7.13
C CYS A 451 -15.90 -19.79 6.33
N ASN A 452 -17.22 -19.89 6.50
CA ASN A 452 -18.23 -19.03 5.88
C ASN A 452 -18.17 -19.03 4.33
N LEU A 453 -18.72 -20.08 3.72
CA LEU A 453 -18.81 -20.19 2.25
C LEU A 453 -19.67 -19.07 1.63
N GLU A 454 -19.05 -18.26 0.75
CA GLU A 454 -19.74 -17.16 0.06
C GLU A 454 -20.37 -17.58 -1.28
N ASP A 455 -19.83 -18.61 -1.94
CA ASP A 455 -20.36 -19.08 -3.23
C ASP A 455 -21.71 -19.78 -3.04
N LYS A 456 -22.79 -19.04 -3.33
CA LYS A 456 -24.17 -19.52 -3.25
C LYS A 456 -24.42 -20.75 -4.12
N LYS A 457 -23.83 -20.84 -5.32
CA LYS A 457 -24.09 -21.97 -6.23
C LYS A 457 -23.48 -23.25 -5.68
N LEU A 458 -22.30 -23.14 -5.09
CA LEU A 458 -21.62 -24.28 -4.46
C LEU A 458 -22.34 -24.69 -3.18
N LEU A 459 -22.83 -23.72 -2.41
CA LEU A 459 -23.64 -23.98 -1.22
C LEU A 459 -24.96 -24.70 -1.57
N ASP A 460 -25.68 -24.22 -2.59
CA ASP A 460 -26.92 -24.86 -3.05
C ASP A 460 -26.67 -26.31 -3.49
N LEU A 461 -25.59 -26.56 -4.25
CA LEU A 461 -25.18 -27.92 -4.67
C LEU A 461 -24.86 -28.82 -3.47
N LEU A 462 -24.15 -28.28 -2.49
CA LEU A 462 -23.77 -29.01 -1.26
C LEU A 462 -25.01 -29.37 -0.44
N ASP A 463 -25.93 -28.43 -0.27
CA ASP A 463 -27.18 -28.64 0.46
C ASP A 463 -28.08 -29.68 -0.23
N GLU A 464 -28.12 -29.71 -1.56
CA GLU A 464 -28.85 -30.71 -2.33
C GLU A 464 -28.28 -32.12 -2.15
N GLU A 465 -26.95 -32.28 -2.27
CA GLU A 465 -26.28 -33.57 -2.08
C GLU A 465 -26.43 -34.08 -0.65
N ILE A 466 -26.26 -33.21 0.36
CA ILE A 466 -26.46 -33.58 1.78
C ILE A 466 -27.91 -34.04 2.04
N LYS A 467 -28.91 -33.34 1.50
CA LYS A 467 -30.32 -33.75 1.64
C LYS A 467 -30.58 -35.10 0.99
N SER A 468 -29.96 -35.38 -0.16
CA SER A 468 -30.15 -36.65 -0.86
C SER A 468 -29.62 -37.85 -0.05
N VAL A 469 -28.49 -37.68 0.63
CA VAL A 469 -27.86 -38.71 1.48
C VAL A 469 -28.64 -38.87 2.80
N LEU A 470 -29.01 -37.76 3.45
CA LEU A 470 -29.72 -37.79 4.75
C LEU A 470 -31.22 -38.17 4.66
N GLN A 471 -31.82 -38.22 3.47
CA GLN A 471 -33.21 -38.68 3.27
C GLN A 471 -33.32 -40.19 2.96
N CYS A 472 -32.20 -40.92 2.94
CA CYS A 472 -32.18 -42.36 2.66
C CYS A 472 -32.19 -43.27 3.90
N ASP A 473 -32.33 -42.72 5.11
CA ASP A 473 -32.41 -43.48 6.38
C ASP A 473 -33.83 -43.57 6.99
#